data_AF-A0A8J5LU69-F1
#
_entry.id   AF-A0A8J5LU69-F1
#
_cell.length_a   1.000
_cell.length_b   1.000
_cell.length_c   1.000
_cell.angle_alpha   90.00
_cell.angle_beta   90.00
_cell.angle_gamma   90.00
#
_symmetry.space_group_name_H-M   'P 1'
#
loop_
_entity.id
_entity.type
_entity.pdbx_description
1 polymer ?
#
loop_
_entity_poly.entity_id
_entity_poly.type
_entity_poly.pdbx_seq_one_letter_code
_entity_poly.pdbx_strand_id
1 'polypeptide(L)'
;MASPVSSDMALAFILLSQFFLFFPYALGAVTCEELPKDACAFAISSAGKRCLLESIQRGGGPTEYQCRTSEVEVERRMRDWVETDECVRACGVSRDAVGLSSDSLLEHEFAGKLCSAACYQNCPNIVDLYFNLAAGEGVFLPGLCAEHKVNPRRAMAELLSSGASLGGAVAPAPTSY
;
A
#
# COMPACT_ATOMS: atom_id res chain seq x y z
N MET A 1 33.27 -28.93 29.21
CA MET A 1 34.28 -27.85 29.15
C MET A 1 33.62 -26.67 28.45
N ALA A 2 33.27 -25.62 29.18
CA ALA A 2 32.71 -24.41 28.61
C ALA A 2 33.87 -23.49 28.22
N SER A 3 34.02 -23.20 26.94
CA SER A 3 35.02 -22.25 26.46
C SER A 3 34.70 -20.84 27.00
N PRO A 4 35.70 -20.05 27.42
CA PRO A 4 35.45 -18.69 27.85
C PRO A 4 35.01 -17.86 26.63
N VAL A 5 33.83 -17.26 26.72
CA VAL A 5 33.36 -16.30 25.72
C VAL A 5 34.27 -15.08 25.80
N SER A 6 34.89 -14.70 24.67
CA SER A 6 35.75 -13.52 24.60
C SER A 6 35.00 -12.27 25.07
N SER A 7 35.68 -11.40 25.83
CA SER A 7 35.09 -10.16 26.36
C SER A 7 34.49 -9.28 25.24
N ASP A 8 35.10 -9.29 24.06
CA ASP A 8 34.59 -8.57 22.88
C ASP A 8 33.30 -9.17 22.33
N MET A 9 33.17 -10.51 22.34
CA MET A 9 31.92 -11.17 21.95
C MET A 9 30.81 -10.87 22.95
N ALA A 10 31.11 -10.86 24.26
CA ALA A 10 30.14 -10.52 25.29
C ALA A 10 29.62 -9.08 25.14
N LEU A 11 30.50 -8.12 24.83
CA LEU A 11 30.10 -6.73 24.58
C LEU A 11 29.20 -6.60 23.35
N ALA A 12 29.52 -7.30 22.26
CA ALA A 12 28.72 -7.30 21.04
C ALA A 12 27.31 -7.88 21.27
N PHE A 13 27.19 -8.96 22.04
CA PHE A 13 25.89 -9.54 22.40
C PHE A 13 25.04 -8.60 23.27
N ILE A 14 25.66 -7.87 24.20
CA ILE A 14 24.96 -6.89 25.05
C ILE A 14 24.43 -5.74 24.18
N LEU A 15 25.24 -5.19 23.28
CA LEU A 15 24.83 -4.11 22.38
C LEU A 15 23.71 -4.53 21.41
N LEU A 16 23.80 -5.74 20.86
CA LEU A 16 22.74 -6.34 20.03
C LEU A 16 21.44 -6.52 20.82
N SER A 17 21.50 -7.03 22.06
CA SER A 17 20.32 -7.24 22.89
C SER A 17 19.59 -5.93 23.26
N GLN A 18 20.35 -4.85 23.47
CA GLN A 18 19.78 -3.53 23.73
C GLN A 18 19.09 -2.96 22.50
N PHE A 19 19.64 -3.19 21.30
CA PHE A 19 19.01 -2.78 20.04
C PHE A 19 17.63 -3.44 19.82
N PHE A 20 17.46 -4.71 20.21
CA PHE A 20 16.17 -5.39 20.14
C PHE A 20 15.16 -4.91 21.20
N LEU A 21 15.62 -4.40 22.35
CA LEU A 21 14.75 -3.85 23.41
C LEU A 21 14.29 -2.41 23.14
N PHE A 22 14.98 -1.67 22.27
CA PHE A 22 14.57 -0.33 21.82
C PHE A 22 13.63 -0.35 20.61
N PHE A 23 13.40 -1.50 20.00
CA PHE A 23 12.26 -1.68 19.11
C PHE A 23 11.09 -2.14 19.99
N PRO A 24 10.15 -1.25 20.38
CA PRO A 24 8.87 -1.74 20.77
C PRO A 24 8.33 -2.47 19.53
N TYR A 25 8.38 -3.80 19.54
CA TYR A 25 7.30 -4.57 18.94
C TYR A 25 6.07 -4.23 19.77
N ALA A 26 5.54 -3.03 19.55
CA ALA A 26 4.19 -2.71 19.94
C ALA A 26 3.33 -3.63 19.09
N LEU A 27 3.08 -4.83 19.59
CA LEU A 27 1.90 -5.63 19.23
C LEU A 27 0.68 -4.93 19.84
N GLY A 28 0.56 -3.63 19.58
CA GLY A 28 -0.64 -2.85 19.79
C GLY A 28 -1.50 -3.03 18.57
N ALA A 29 -2.79 -3.29 18.80
CA ALA A 29 -3.78 -3.21 17.74
C ALA A 29 -3.63 -1.86 17.02
N VAL A 30 -3.56 -1.89 15.69
CA VAL A 30 -3.44 -0.66 14.89
C VAL A 30 -4.75 0.12 15.03
N THR A 31 -4.64 1.33 15.57
CA THR A 31 -5.71 2.32 15.65
C THR A 31 -5.30 3.52 14.80
N CYS A 32 -6.05 3.85 13.75
CA CYS A 32 -5.62 4.84 12.78
C CYS A 32 -5.35 6.21 13.43
N GLU A 33 -6.20 6.62 14.37
CA GLU A 33 -6.14 7.91 15.06
C GLU A 33 -4.90 8.04 15.97
N GLU A 34 -4.24 6.94 16.29
CA GLU A 34 -3.01 6.89 17.10
C GLU A 34 -1.73 6.80 16.24
N LEU A 35 -1.87 6.60 14.93
CA LEU A 35 -0.72 6.50 14.03
C LEU A 35 -0.09 7.88 13.78
N PRO A 36 1.25 7.98 13.77
CA PRO A 36 1.91 9.18 13.30
C PRO A 36 1.68 9.36 11.79
N LYS A 37 1.88 10.59 11.31
CA LYS A 37 1.65 11.00 9.91
C LYS A 37 2.33 10.05 8.91
N ASP A 38 3.58 9.70 9.18
CA ASP A 38 4.42 8.82 8.36
C ASP A 38 4.11 7.33 8.53
N ALA A 39 3.11 6.94 9.33
CA ALA A 39 2.60 5.56 9.37
C ALA A 39 1.14 5.45 8.91
N CYS A 40 0.45 6.57 8.74
CA CYS A 40 -0.99 6.60 8.49
C CYS A 40 -1.38 6.07 7.11
N ALA A 41 -0.79 6.63 6.04
CA ALA A 41 -1.18 6.28 4.69
C ALA A 41 -0.89 4.80 4.42
N PHE A 42 -1.87 4.12 3.79
CA PHE A 42 -1.81 2.68 3.49
C PHE A 42 -1.77 1.75 4.72
N ALA A 43 -2.06 2.24 5.92
CA ALA A 43 -2.27 1.36 7.07
C ALA A 43 -3.69 0.78 7.11
N ILE A 44 -3.86 -0.33 7.82
CA ILE A 44 -5.13 -0.98 8.10
C ILE A 44 -5.21 -1.27 9.58
N SER A 45 -6.26 -0.75 10.20
CA SER A 45 -6.56 -0.95 11.61
C SER A 45 -6.82 -2.43 11.96
N SER A 46 -6.75 -2.73 13.25
CA SER A 46 -7.19 -4.02 13.83
C SER A 46 -8.64 -4.38 13.49
N ALA A 47 -9.50 -3.38 13.28
CA ALA A 47 -10.87 -3.53 12.82
C ALA A 47 -10.98 -3.98 11.35
N GLY A 48 -9.87 -3.95 10.59
CA GLY A 48 -9.84 -4.27 9.17
C GLY A 48 -10.28 -3.11 8.27
N LYS A 49 -10.15 -1.87 8.76
CA LYS A 49 -10.49 -0.65 8.01
C LYS A 49 -9.25 0.13 7.64
N ARG A 50 -9.20 0.68 6.42
CA ARG A 50 -8.05 1.47 5.94
C ARG A 50 -7.92 2.78 6.70
N CYS A 51 -6.70 3.21 6.96
CA CYS A 51 -6.39 4.52 7.52
C CYS A 51 -6.19 5.55 6.40
N LEU A 52 -6.68 6.77 6.62
CA LEU A 52 -6.63 7.88 5.67
C LEU A 52 -5.98 9.09 6.33
N LEU A 53 -5.01 9.69 5.64
CA LEU A 53 -4.45 10.96 6.04
C LEU A 53 -5.34 12.09 5.50
N GLU A 54 -5.84 12.94 6.39
CA GLU A 54 -6.65 14.10 6.06
C GLU A 54 -5.91 15.38 6.41
N SER A 55 -6.08 16.41 5.59
CA SER A 55 -5.58 17.76 5.88
C SER A 55 -6.65 18.61 6.55
N ILE A 56 -6.32 19.22 7.69
CA ILE A 56 -7.19 20.15 8.40
C ILE A 56 -6.66 21.56 8.16
N GLN A 57 -7.46 22.39 7.50
CA GLN A 57 -7.17 23.82 7.37
C GLN A 57 -7.81 24.56 8.54
N ARG A 58 -6.99 25.08 9.46
CA ARG A 58 -7.42 26.09 10.42
C ARG A 58 -7.11 27.46 9.83
N GLY A 59 -8.13 28.31 9.70
CA GLY A 59 -8.06 29.58 8.97
C GLY A 59 -6.75 30.36 9.18
N GLY A 60 -5.94 30.44 8.13
CA GLY A 60 -4.68 31.20 8.07
C GLY A 60 -3.46 30.56 8.75
N GLY A 61 -3.61 29.40 9.40
CA GLY A 61 -2.52 28.67 10.05
C GLY A 61 -1.86 27.62 9.14
N PRO A 62 -0.78 26.98 9.62
CA PRO A 62 -0.16 25.86 8.91
C PRO A 62 -1.17 24.70 8.76
N THR A 63 -1.07 23.96 7.65
CA THR A 63 -1.88 22.76 7.42
C THR A 63 -1.55 21.70 8.48
N GLU A 64 -2.56 21.30 9.24
CA GLU A 64 -2.47 20.17 10.17
C GLU A 64 -2.88 18.89 9.45
N TYR A 65 -2.36 17.75 9.90
CA TYR A 65 -2.73 16.44 9.37
C TYR A 65 -3.30 15.58 10.48
N GLN A 66 -4.35 14.82 10.15
CA GLN A 66 -4.94 13.84 11.06
C GLN A 66 -5.09 12.51 10.34
N CYS A 67 -4.74 11.43 11.03
CA CYS A 67 -5.04 10.08 10.56
C CYS A 67 -6.43 9.66 11.03
N ARG A 68 -7.25 9.11 10.14
CA ARG A 68 -8.62 8.66 10.44
C ARG A 68 -8.91 7.29 9.86
N THR A 69 -9.79 6.57 10.52
CA THR A 69 -10.31 5.29 10.02
C THR A 69 -11.36 5.54 8.92
N SER A 70 -11.15 4.93 7.74
CA SER A 70 -12.15 4.93 6.65
C SER A 70 -13.29 3.96 6.92
N GLU A 71 -14.37 4.06 6.14
CA GLU A 71 -15.49 3.11 6.21
C GLU A 71 -15.26 1.82 5.40
N VAL A 72 -14.20 1.78 4.58
CA VAL A 72 -13.94 0.66 3.66
C VAL A 72 -13.29 -0.50 4.41
N GLU A 73 -14.01 -1.62 4.46
CA GLU A 73 -13.50 -2.88 5.01
C GLU A 73 -12.56 -3.56 4.03
N VAL A 74 -11.45 -4.09 4.55
CA VAL A 74 -10.43 -4.84 3.80
C VAL A 74 -10.51 -6.32 4.18
N GLU A 75 -9.94 -7.16 3.32
CA GLU A 75 -9.79 -8.58 3.60
C GLU A 75 -9.16 -8.84 4.97
N ARG A 76 -9.69 -9.84 5.69
CA ARG A 76 -9.30 -10.15 7.07
C ARG A 76 -7.80 -10.39 7.28
N ARG A 77 -7.09 -10.83 6.25
CA ARG A 77 -5.65 -11.13 6.31
C ARG A 77 -4.76 -9.89 6.43
N MET A 78 -5.31 -8.70 6.19
CA MET A 78 -4.57 -7.44 6.21
C MET A 78 -4.89 -6.59 7.45
N ARG A 79 -5.48 -7.16 8.50
CA ARG A 79 -5.64 -6.46 9.78
C ARG A 79 -4.28 -6.18 10.41
N ASP A 80 -4.19 -5.08 11.15
CA ASP A 80 -2.97 -4.66 11.83
C ASP A 80 -1.77 -4.48 10.87
N TRP A 81 -2.05 -3.95 9.69
CA TRP A 81 -1.05 -3.77 8.63
C TRP A 81 -0.58 -2.33 8.58
N VAL A 82 0.73 -2.11 8.62
CA VAL A 82 1.37 -0.84 8.26
C VAL A 82 2.30 -1.13 7.09
N GLU A 83 2.09 -0.43 5.98
CA GLU A 83 2.87 -0.67 4.77
C GLU A 83 4.35 -0.33 4.98
N THR A 84 5.25 -1.05 4.30
CA THR A 84 6.69 -0.83 4.44
C THR A 84 7.18 0.30 3.52
N ASP A 85 8.31 0.93 3.86
CA ASP A 85 8.94 1.93 2.98
C ASP A 85 9.48 1.33 1.67
N GLU A 86 9.74 0.03 1.67
CA GLU A 86 10.04 -0.70 0.44
C GLU A 86 8.83 -0.70 -0.49
N CYS A 87 7.66 -1.08 0.02
CA CYS A 87 6.43 -1.09 -0.76
C CYS A 87 5.97 0.31 -1.18
N VAL A 88 6.07 1.29 -0.30
CA VAL A 88 5.78 2.69 -0.61
C VAL A 88 6.60 3.15 -1.83
N ARG A 89 7.92 2.90 -1.82
CA ARG A 89 8.80 3.26 -2.94
C ARG A 89 8.57 2.42 -4.18
N ALA A 90 8.42 1.10 -4.04
CA ALA A 90 8.24 0.18 -5.17
C ALA A 90 6.98 0.51 -5.96
N CYS A 91 5.90 0.87 -5.28
CA CYS A 91 4.62 1.24 -5.89
C CYS A 91 4.55 2.71 -6.31
N GLY A 92 5.56 3.53 -5.99
CA GLY A 92 5.55 4.95 -6.34
C GLY A 92 4.52 5.78 -5.59
N VAL A 93 4.08 5.32 -4.41
CA VAL A 93 3.15 6.06 -3.55
C VAL A 93 3.93 6.89 -2.51
N SER A 94 3.25 7.83 -1.84
CA SER A 94 3.82 8.67 -0.80
C SER A 94 3.12 8.49 0.53
N ARG A 95 3.89 8.49 1.63
CA ARG A 95 3.34 8.48 2.99
C ARG A 95 2.57 9.76 3.34
N ASP A 96 2.84 10.83 2.61
CA ASP A 96 2.13 12.10 2.73
C ASP A 96 0.87 12.18 1.84
N ALA A 97 0.46 11.08 1.20
CA ALA A 97 -0.75 11.05 0.38
C ALA A 97 -1.97 11.44 1.22
N VAL A 98 -2.55 12.59 0.90
CA VAL A 98 -3.78 13.10 1.53
C VAL A 98 -4.95 12.66 0.68
N GLY A 99 -5.87 11.93 1.29
CA GLY A 99 -6.90 11.21 0.55
C GLY A 99 -6.32 10.13 -0.36
N LEU A 100 -7.20 9.33 -0.97
CA LEU A 100 -6.84 8.29 -1.93
C LEU A 100 -7.74 8.48 -3.16
N SER A 101 -7.13 8.67 -4.33
CA SER A 101 -7.85 8.86 -5.60
C SER A 101 -7.34 7.88 -6.67
N SER A 102 -8.23 7.54 -7.59
CA SER A 102 -7.95 6.78 -8.81
C SER A 102 -7.17 7.61 -9.85
N ASP A 103 -7.16 8.95 -9.74
CA ASP A 103 -6.55 9.85 -10.74
C ASP A 103 -5.08 9.57 -11.03
N SER A 104 -4.31 9.14 -10.01
CA SER A 104 -2.89 8.81 -10.18
C SER A 104 -2.66 7.68 -11.19
N LEU A 105 -3.66 6.83 -11.45
CA LEU A 105 -3.57 5.77 -12.48
C LEU A 105 -3.42 6.34 -13.90
N LEU A 106 -3.79 7.60 -14.12
CA LEU A 106 -3.61 8.31 -15.40
C LEU A 106 -2.16 8.82 -15.58
N GLU A 107 -1.36 8.81 -14.51
CA GLU A 107 0.04 9.18 -14.57
C GLU A 107 0.89 7.99 -15.01
N HIS A 108 1.49 8.11 -16.19
CA HIS A 108 2.31 7.04 -16.78
C HIS A 108 3.43 6.53 -15.85
N GLU A 109 4.10 7.43 -15.11
CA GLU A 109 5.16 7.00 -14.18
C GLU A 109 4.59 6.19 -13.01
N PHE A 110 3.48 6.64 -12.44
CA PHE A 110 2.81 5.95 -11.33
C PHE A 110 2.30 4.57 -11.78
N ALA A 111 1.55 4.51 -12.88
CA ALA A 111 1.05 3.25 -13.44
C ALA A 111 2.20 2.26 -13.72
N GLY A 112 3.33 2.75 -14.23
CA GLY A 112 4.52 1.94 -14.43
C GLY A 112 5.11 1.35 -13.15
N LYS A 113 5.18 2.13 -12.05
CA LYS A 113 5.65 1.65 -10.75
C LYS A 113 4.67 0.67 -10.11
N LEU A 114 3.38 0.99 -10.12
CA LEU A 114 2.30 0.13 -9.61
C LEU A 114 2.28 -1.23 -10.33
N CYS A 115 2.43 -1.23 -11.65
CA CYS A 115 2.45 -2.44 -12.47
C CYS A 115 3.83 -3.13 -12.53
N SER A 116 4.85 -2.61 -11.84
CA SER A 116 6.14 -3.27 -11.74
C SER A 116 6.03 -4.56 -10.92
N ALA A 117 6.87 -5.55 -11.19
CA ALA A 117 6.87 -6.79 -10.41
C ALA A 117 7.18 -6.54 -8.93
N ALA A 118 8.04 -5.56 -8.63
CA ALA A 118 8.39 -5.17 -7.27
C ALA A 118 7.16 -4.75 -6.46
N CYS A 119 6.25 -3.96 -7.03
CA CYS A 119 5.01 -3.56 -6.39
C CYS A 119 3.94 -4.66 -6.51
N TYR A 120 3.57 -5.01 -7.74
CA TYR A 120 2.38 -5.79 -8.06
C TYR A 120 2.35 -7.17 -7.39
N GLN A 121 3.53 -7.77 -7.17
CA GLN A 121 3.64 -9.11 -6.60
C GLN A 121 3.96 -9.11 -5.10
N ASN A 122 4.55 -8.04 -4.55
CA ASN A 122 5.08 -8.03 -3.19
C ASN A 122 4.35 -7.07 -2.23
N CYS A 123 3.48 -6.19 -2.75
CA CYS A 123 2.83 -5.14 -1.96
C CYS A 123 1.30 -5.28 -2.02
N PRO A 124 0.72 -6.36 -1.45
CA PRO A 124 -0.66 -6.75 -1.67
C PRO A 124 -1.67 -5.70 -1.19
N ASN A 125 -1.35 -4.93 -0.15
CA ASN A 125 -2.26 -3.91 0.39
C ASN A 125 -2.39 -2.68 -0.52
N ILE A 126 -1.28 -2.14 -1.05
CA ILE A 126 -1.31 -1.06 -2.06
C ILE A 126 -1.99 -1.56 -3.35
N VAL A 127 -1.66 -2.76 -3.79
CA VAL A 127 -2.25 -3.34 -5.02
C VAL A 127 -3.75 -3.55 -4.86
N ASP A 128 -4.21 -4.08 -3.73
CA ASP A 128 -5.64 -4.23 -3.42
C ASP A 128 -6.36 -2.87 -3.43
N LEU A 129 -5.76 -1.84 -2.83
CA LEU A 129 -6.33 -0.50 -2.83
C LEU A 129 -6.56 0.02 -4.25
N TYR A 130 -5.52 0.01 -5.09
CA TYR A 130 -5.63 0.53 -6.45
C TYR A 130 -6.45 -0.38 -7.36
N PHE A 131 -6.52 -1.68 -7.08
CA PHE A 131 -7.44 -2.59 -7.77
C PHE A 131 -8.89 -2.15 -7.54
N ASN A 132 -9.25 -1.87 -6.28
CA ASN A 132 -10.60 -1.43 -5.92
C ASN A 132 -10.92 -0.01 -6.42
N LEU A 133 -9.95 0.91 -6.37
CA LEU A 133 -10.11 2.25 -6.95
C LEU A 133 -10.31 2.18 -8.47
N ALA A 134 -9.48 1.40 -9.18
CA ALA A 134 -9.63 1.19 -10.62
C ALA A 134 -10.99 0.56 -10.96
N ALA A 135 -11.43 -0.44 -10.20
CA ALA A 135 -12.73 -1.08 -10.39
C ALA A 135 -13.89 -0.09 -10.19
N GLY A 136 -13.76 0.85 -9.25
CA GLY A 136 -14.71 1.96 -9.07
C GLY A 136 -14.85 2.86 -10.30
N GLU A 137 -13.77 3.01 -11.07
CA GLU A 137 -13.74 3.73 -12.35
C GLU A 137 -14.08 2.83 -13.56
N GLY A 138 -14.46 1.56 -13.36
CA GLY A 138 -14.73 0.61 -14.45
C GLY A 138 -13.50 0.07 -15.16
N VAL A 139 -12.31 0.25 -14.57
CA VAL A 139 -11.01 -0.19 -15.10
C VAL A 139 -10.58 -1.50 -14.45
N PHE A 140 -10.15 -2.47 -15.27
CA PHE A 140 -9.56 -3.71 -14.78
C PHE A 140 -8.05 -3.60 -14.65
N LEU A 141 -7.55 -3.37 -13.42
CA LEU A 141 -6.12 -3.14 -13.14
C LEU A 141 -5.17 -4.21 -13.71
N PRO A 142 -5.44 -5.53 -13.63
CA PRO A 142 -4.56 -6.53 -14.23
C PRO A 142 -4.45 -6.40 -15.76
N GLY A 143 -5.55 -6.03 -16.43
CA GLY A 143 -5.56 -5.74 -17.86
C GLY A 143 -4.74 -4.49 -18.18
N LEU A 144 -4.91 -3.44 -17.39
CA LEU A 144 -4.10 -2.22 -17.49
C LEU A 144 -2.61 -2.55 -17.38
N CYS A 145 -2.19 -3.34 -16.39
CA CYS A 145 -0.79 -3.68 -16.20
C CYS A 145 -0.23 -4.58 -17.30
N ALA A 146 -1.04 -5.50 -17.85
CA ALA A 146 -0.65 -6.30 -19.00
C ALA A 146 -0.40 -5.43 -20.24
N GLU A 147 -1.31 -4.50 -20.54
CA GLU A 147 -1.17 -3.56 -21.66
C GLU A 147 -0.04 -2.56 -21.42
N HIS A 148 0.13 -2.04 -20.21
CA HIS A 148 1.21 -1.12 -19.87
C HIS A 148 2.59 -1.74 -20.10
N LYS A 149 2.74 -3.05 -19.89
CA LYS A 149 4.00 -3.76 -20.15
C LYS A 149 4.33 -3.86 -21.65
N VAL A 150 3.32 -3.86 -22.51
CA VAL A 150 3.47 -4.01 -23.98
C VAL A 150 3.49 -2.65 -24.67
N ASN A 151 2.53 -1.78 -24.36
CA ASN A 151 2.37 -0.45 -24.93
C ASN A 151 1.77 0.53 -23.89
N PRO A 152 2.62 1.22 -23.12
CA PRO A 152 2.17 2.18 -22.11
C PRO A 152 1.28 3.30 -22.66
N ARG A 153 1.57 3.80 -23.88
CA ARG A 153 0.77 4.89 -24.48
C ARG A 153 -0.66 4.46 -24.77
N ARG A 154 -0.83 3.22 -25.27
CA ARG A 154 -2.14 2.65 -25.54
C ARG A 154 -2.92 2.43 -24.24
N ALA A 155 -2.28 1.85 -23.24
CA ALA A 155 -2.87 1.63 -21.92
C ALA A 155 -3.46 2.93 -21.34
N MET A 156 -2.71 4.03 -21.39
CA MET A 156 -3.19 5.34 -20.92
C MET A 156 -4.32 5.91 -21.79
N ALA A 157 -4.23 5.76 -23.12
CA ALA A 157 -5.30 6.22 -24.01
C ALA A 157 -6.62 5.48 -23.74
N GLU A 158 -6.56 4.19 -23.43
CA GLU A 158 -7.74 3.40 -23.04
C GLU A 158 -8.29 3.88 -21.69
N LEU A 159 -7.46 4.12 -20.66
CA LEU A 159 -7.93 4.69 -19.39
C LEU A 159 -8.67 6.02 -19.56
N LEU A 160 -8.12 6.93 -20.37
CA LEU A 160 -8.73 8.23 -20.66
C LEU A 160 -10.03 8.10 -21.48
N SER A 161 -10.19 7.01 -22.22
CA SER A 161 -11.39 6.71 -23.01
C SER A 161 -12.42 5.87 -22.23
N SER A 162 -11.98 5.18 -21.17
CA SER A 162 -12.75 4.24 -20.34
C SER A 162 -13.70 4.91 -19.33
N GLY A 163 -14.45 5.91 -19.80
CA GLY A 163 -15.88 5.98 -19.48
C GLY A 163 -16.68 4.82 -20.11
N ALA A 164 -16.02 3.93 -20.87
CA ALA A 164 -16.57 2.71 -21.46
C ALA A 164 -15.77 1.45 -21.04
N SER A 165 -16.52 0.50 -20.51
CA SER A 165 -16.17 -0.85 -20.03
C SER A 165 -15.15 -1.64 -20.87
N LEU A 166 -14.15 -2.23 -20.20
CA LEU A 166 -13.41 -3.38 -20.72
C LEU A 166 -14.02 -4.70 -20.18
N GLY A 167 -15.21 -5.04 -20.67
CA GLY A 167 -15.76 -6.39 -20.57
C GLY A 167 -15.40 -7.17 -21.84
N GLY A 168 -14.34 -7.98 -21.80
CA GLY A 168 -13.85 -8.62 -23.01
C GLY A 168 -12.79 -9.69 -22.85
N ALA A 169 -12.83 -10.48 -21.78
CA ALA A 169 -12.19 -11.80 -21.76
C ALA A 169 -13.24 -12.83 -21.37
N VAL A 170 -13.97 -13.32 -22.37
CA VAL A 170 -14.83 -14.50 -22.24
C VAL A 170 -13.91 -15.68 -21.91
N ALA A 171 -13.95 -16.14 -20.66
CA ALA A 171 -13.38 -17.43 -20.30
C ALA A 171 -14.12 -18.54 -21.06
N PRO A 172 -13.44 -19.54 -21.62
CA PRO A 172 -14.11 -20.67 -22.23
C PRO A 172 -14.87 -21.46 -21.15
N ALA A 173 -16.12 -21.80 -21.46
CA ALA A 173 -16.99 -22.58 -20.57
C ALA A 173 -16.35 -23.94 -20.21
N PRO A 174 -16.54 -24.44 -18.97
CA PRO A 174 -16.07 -25.77 -18.62
C PRO A 174 -16.87 -26.83 -19.39
N THR A 175 -16.16 -27.71 -20.08
CA THR A 175 -16.74 -28.93 -20.66
C THR A 175 -16.99 -29.93 -19.54
N SER A 176 -18.27 -30.21 -19.29
CA SER A 176 -18.71 -31.31 -18.44
C SER A 176 -18.65 -32.63 -19.23
N TYR A 177 -17.93 -33.62 -18.71
CA TYR A 177 -18.14 -35.04 -18.99
C TYR A 177 -19.32 -35.56 -18.16
#